data_AF-A0A2N7AXF2-F1
#
_entry.id   AF-A0A2N7AXF2-F1
#
_cell.length_a   1.000
_cell.length_b   1.000
_cell.length_c   1.000
_cell.angle_alpha   90.00
_cell.angle_beta   90.00
_cell.angle_gamma   90.00
#
_symmetry.space_group_name_H-M   'P 1'
#
loop_
_entity.id
_entity.type
_entity.pdbx_description
1 polymer ?
#
loop_
_entity_poly.entity_id
_entity_poly.type
_entity_poly.pdbx_seq_one_letter_code
_entity_poly.pdbx_strand_id
1 'polypeptide(L)'
;MKFRSIFEIVPNTWAIEFESRDKAHSVYDLAKRKYDTELGTITVNNNTWYIGTKLSDEEFEKEIVDFLKQFDISSVQYSVSKTKIGKFWMPY
;
A
#
# COMPACT_ATOMS: atom_id res chain seq x y z
N MET A 1 -21.44 -9.50 -30.07
CA MET A 1 -21.18 -9.61 -28.62
C MET A 1 -19.67 -9.75 -28.44
N LYS A 2 -18.97 -8.65 -28.10
CA LYS A 2 -17.52 -8.67 -27.92
C LYS A 2 -17.19 -9.07 -26.49
N PHE A 3 -16.32 -10.06 -26.41
CA PHE A 3 -15.69 -10.71 -25.27
C PHE A 3 -15.45 -9.78 -24.08
N ARG A 4 -15.68 -10.35 -22.88
CA ARG A 4 -15.36 -9.79 -21.56
C ARG A 4 -13.94 -9.22 -21.58
N SER A 5 -13.81 -7.91 -21.71
CA SER A 5 -12.58 -7.25 -21.28
C SER A 5 -12.66 -7.22 -19.77
N ILE A 6 -12.09 -8.25 -19.16
CA ILE A 6 -11.47 -8.20 -17.84
C ILE A 6 -10.56 -6.97 -17.82
N PHE A 7 -11.13 -5.78 -17.61
CA PHE A 7 -10.39 -4.56 -17.39
C PHE A 7 -9.28 -4.90 -16.41
N GLU A 8 -8.05 -4.83 -16.91
CA GLU A 8 -6.83 -5.00 -16.15
C GLU A 8 -6.99 -4.16 -14.91
N ILE A 9 -7.25 -4.79 -13.76
CA ILE A 9 -7.28 -4.10 -12.47
C ILE A 9 -5.83 -3.71 -12.24
N VAL A 10 -5.45 -2.55 -12.78
CA VAL A 10 -4.16 -1.93 -12.52
C VAL A 10 -4.15 -1.70 -11.02
N PRO A 11 -3.28 -2.39 -10.26
CA PRO A 11 -3.27 -2.25 -8.83
C PRO A 11 -3.04 -0.77 -8.48
N ASN A 12 -3.90 -0.24 -7.60
CA ASN A 12 -3.70 1.09 -7.07
C ASN A 12 -2.46 1.03 -6.18
N THR A 13 -1.53 1.95 -6.41
CA THR A 13 -0.37 2.09 -5.52
C THR A 13 -0.67 3.16 -4.49
N TRP A 14 -0.48 2.80 -3.23
CA TRP A 14 -0.65 3.68 -2.10
C TRP A 14 0.70 4.01 -1.49
N ALA A 15 0.87 5.29 -1.12
CA ALA A 15 2.00 5.79 -0.38
C ALA A 15 1.58 6.00 1.08
N ILE A 16 2.30 5.39 2.00
CA ILE A 16 2.13 5.58 3.44
C ILE A 16 3.40 6.23 3.96
N GLU A 17 3.32 7.51 4.27
CA GLU A 17 4.47 8.27 4.76
C GLU A 17 4.39 8.38 6.28
N PHE A 18 5.45 7.96 6.96
CA PHE A 18 5.58 7.99 8.41
C PHE A 18 6.35 9.24 8.87
N GLU A 19 6.18 9.62 10.13
CA GLU A 19 6.90 10.73 10.78
C GLU A 19 8.43 10.58 10.72
N SER A 20 8.93 9.34 10.68
CA SER A 20 10.37 9.05 10.67
C SER A 20 10.69 7.77 9.93
N ARG A 21 11.94 7.70 9.44
CA ARG A 21 12.51 6.50 8.84
C ARG A 21 12.49 5.32 9.82
N ASP A 22 12.85 5.54 11.08
CA ASP A 22 12.92 4.47 12.08
C ASP A 22 11.54 3.83 12.31
N LYS A 23 10.46 4.64 12.36
CA LYS A 23 9.09 4.13 12.42
C LYS A 23 8.68 3.37 11.17
N ALA A 24 9.02 3.88 9.98
CA ALA A 24 8.73 3.19 8.73
C ALA A 24 9.44 1.83 8.65
N HIS A 25 10.65 1.70 9.21
CA HIS A 25 11.42 0.45 9.14
C HIS A 25 11.14 -0.51 10.30
N SER A 26 10.73 -0.03 11.48
CA SER A 26 10.54 -0.87 12.68
C SER A 26 9.43 -1.92 12.51
N VAL A 27 8.40 -1.60 11.72
CA VAL A 27 7.26 -2.49 11.44
C VAL A 27 7.25 -3.01 9.99
N TYR A 28 8.26 -2.66 9.19
CA TYR A 28 8.33 -3.03 7.77
C TYR A 28 8.39 -4.55 7.56
N ASP A 29 9.19 -5.28 8.33
CA ASP A 29 9.31 -6.73 8.16
C ASP A 29 8.00 -7.46 8.46
N LEU A 30 7.20 -6.95 9.39
CA LEU A 30 5.89 -7.48 9.75
C LEU A 30 4.84 -7.11 8.69
N ALA A 31 4.87 -5.86 8.22
CA ALA A 31 4.03 -5.39 7.13
C ALA A 31 4.31 -6.18 5.86
N LYS A 32 5.58 -6.38 5.50
CA LYS A 32 5.98 -7.18 4.36
C LYS A 32 5.41 -8.58 4.42
N ARG A 33 5.50 -9.27 5.56
CA ARG A 33 4.91 -10.61 5.71
C ARG A 33 3.40 -10.64 5.52
N LYS A 34 2.66 -9.64 6.04
CA LYS A 34 1.20 -9.57 5.89
C LYS A 34 0.79 -9.21 4.44
N TYR A 35 1.39 -8.16 3.90
CA TYR A 35 0.98 -7.56 2.63
C TYR A 35 1.53 -8.32 1.41
N ASP A 36 2.73 -8.92 1.46
CA ASP A 36 3.22 -9.77 0.34
C ASP A 36 2.30 -10.98 0.11
N THR A 37 1.65 -11.50 1.17
CA THR A 37 0.70 -12.62 1.05
C THR A 37 -0.71 -12.20 0.66
N GLU A 38 -1.17 -11.02 1.06
CA GLU A 38 -2.59 -10.63 0.95
C GLU A 38 -2.88 -9.56 -0.10
N LEU A 39 -1.95 -8.64 -0.36
CA LEU A 39 -2.27 -7.35 -0.99
C LEU A 39 -1.37 -7.00 -2.17
N GLY A 40 -0.10 -7.40 -2.13
CA GLY A 40 0.89 -7.17 -3.20
C GLY A 40 2.21 -6.67 -2.64
N THR A 41 3.20 -6.51 -3.52
CA THR A 41 4.57 -6.14 -3.13
C THR A 41 4.59 -4.80 -2.40
N ILE A 42 5.18 -4.79 -1.20
CA ILE A 42 5.49 -3.57 -0.45
C ILE A 42 6.95 -3.17 -0.61
N THR A 43 7.18 -1.95 -1.06
CA THR A 43 8.52 -1.35 -1.14
C THR A 43 8.62 -0.22 -0.14
N VAL A 44 9.68 -0.18 0.65
CA VAL A 44 10.00 0.97 1.52
C VAL A 44 11.08 1.83 0.87
N ASN A 45 10.89 3.15 0.91
CA ASN A 45 11.91 4.12 0.57
C ASN A 45 11.91 5.22 1.63
N ASN A 46 13.02 5.40 2.34
CA ASN A 46 13.14 6.34 3.45
C ASN A 46 12.04 6.14 4.51
N ASN A 47 11.15 7.12 4.68
CA ASN A 47 10.03 7.10 5.60
C ASN A 47 8.69 6.75 4.92
N THR A 48 8.71 6.26 3.68
CA THR A 48 7.49 6.00 2.90
C THR A 48 7.40 4.54 2.48
N TRP A 49 6.23 3.93 2.65
CA TRP A 49 5.89 2.65 2.06
C TRP A 49 5.09 2.85 0.78
N TYR A 50 5.38 2.05 -0.23
CA TYR A 50 4.63 1.92 -1.45
C TYR A 50 4.01 0.54 -1.52
N ILE A 51 2.68 0.49 -1.49
CA ILE A 51 1.92 -0.76 -1.51
C ILE A 51 1.07 -0.78 -2.78
N GLY A 52 1.38 -1.73 -3.68
CA GLY A 52 0.48 -2.04 -4.79
C GLY A 52 -0.61 -2.98 -4.29
N THR A 53 -1.88 -2.60 -4.44
CA THR A 53 -3.03 -3.42 -4.01
C THR A 53 -4.12 -3.50 -5.08
N LYS A 54 -4.87 -4.61 -5.04
CA LYS A 54 -6.11 -4.79 -5.82
C LYS A 54 -7.38 -4.49 -5.02
N LEU A 55 -7.26 -4.17 -3.73
CA LEU A 55 -8.39 -3.76 -2.91
C LEU A 55 -9.01 -2.47 -3.44
N SER A 56 -10.30 -2.29 -3.14
CA SER A 56 -10.92 -0.97 -3.26
C SER A 56 -10.28 0.01 -2.28
N ASP A 57 -10.52 1.30 -2.51
CA ASP A 57 -9.90 2.34 -1.71
C ASP A 57 -10.35 2.30 -0.24
N GLU A 58 -11.65 2.09 -0.01
CA GLU A 58 -12.25 2.00 1.32
C GLU A 58 -11.73 0.78 2.08
N GLU A 59 -11.61 -0.37 1.40
CA GLU A 59 -11.05 -1.59 1.99
C GLU A 59 -9.58 -1.40 2.37
N PHE A 60 -8.79 -0.80 1.48
CA PHE A 60 -7.37 -0.58 1.74
C PHE A 60 -7.16 0.40 2.91
N GLU A 61 -7.85 1.54 2.91
CA GLU A 61 -7.73 2.53 3.99
C GLU A 61 -8.10 1.94 5.35
N LYS A 62 -9.15 1.11 5.40
CA LYS A 62 -9.53 0.42 6.63
C LYS A 62 -8.46 -0.59 7.06
N GLU A 63 -8.01 -1.47 6.17
CA GLU A 63 -7.02 -2.51 6.47
C GLU A 63 -5.68 -1.92 6.92
N ILE A 64 -5.21 -0.83 6.29
CA ILE A 64 -3.95 -0.21 6.69
C ILE A 64 -4.05 0.48 8.05
N VAL A 65 -5.17 1.15 8.34
CA VAL A 65 -5.40 1.76 9.65
C VAL A 65 -5.46 0.68 10.73
N ASP A 66 -6.20 -0.41 10.50
CA ASP A 66 -6.33 -1.50 11.46
C ASP A 66 -5.01 -2.24 11.66
N PHE A 67 -4.19 -2.40 10.62
CA PHE A 67 -2.84 -2.94 10.71
C PHE A 67 -1.94 -2.04 11.56
N LEU A 68 -1.85 -0.74 11.26
CA LEU A 68 -0.96 0.18 11.97
C LEU A 68 -1.34 0.36 13.44
N LYS A 69 -2.64 0.34 13.76
CA LYS A 69 -3.13 0.34 15.14
C LYS A 69 -2.65 -0.86 15.95
N GLN A 70 -2.50 -2.04 15.35
CA GLN A 70 -1.97 -3.22 16.05
C GLN A 70 -0.53 -3.05 16.53
N PHE A 71 0.20 -2.08 15.96
CA PHE A 71 1.58 -1.73 16.32
C PHE A 71 1.69 -0.42 17.11
N ASP A 72 0.58 0.08 17.65
CA ASP A 72 0.53 1.33 18.40
C ASP A 72 1.05 2.54 17.58
N ILE A 73 0.79 2.51 16.27
CA ILE A 73 1.07 3.64 15.37
C ILE A 73 -0.23 4.42 15.19
N SER A 74 -0.26 5.62 15.76
CA SER A 74 -1.43 6.49 15.67
C SER A 74 -1.56 7.12 14.28
N SER A 75 -2.79 7.43 13.86
CA SER A 75 -3.10 8.06 12.58
C SER A 75 -2.50 9.46 12.40
N VAL A 76 -1.94 10.06 13.46
CA VAL A 76 -1.19 11.32 13.39
C VAL A 76 0.29 11.13 13.01
N GLN A 77 0.80 9.90 13.12
CA GLN A 77 2.21 9.56 12.88
C GLN A 77 2.45 9.10 11.44
N TYR A 78 1.41 9.05 10.62
CA TYR A 78 1.51 8.71 9.21
C TYR A 78 0.45 9.45 8.38
N SER A 79 0.68 9.49 7.08
CA SER A 79 -0.31 9.91 6.08
C SER A 79 -0.49 8.82 5.04
N VAL A 80 -1.70 8.67 4.52
CA VAL A 80 -2.05 7.70 3.48
C VAL A 80 -2.51 8.46 2.27
N SER A 81 -1.88 8.21 1.11
CA SER A 81 -2.24 8.86 -0.14
C SER A 81 -2.12 7.92 -1.32
N LYS A 82 -3.00 8.07 -2.31
CA LYS A 82 -2.84 7.37 -3.57
C LYS A 82 -1.69 7.98 -4.36
N THR A 83 -0.85 7.12 -4.93
CA THR A 83 0.26 7.57 -5.78
C THR A 83 0.15 6.98 -7.19
N LYS A 84 0.77 7.70 -8.14
CA LYS A 84 1.00 7.20 -9.51
C LYS A 84 2.32 6.43 -9.62
N ILE A 85 3.19 6.51 -8.61
CA ILE A 85 4.40 5.70 -8.51
C ILE A 85 3.98 4.23 -8.46
N GLY A 86 4.66 3.33 -9.18
CA GLY A 86 4.29 1.90 -9.21
C GLY A 86 3.16 1.55 -10.19
N LYS A 87 2.52 2.53 -10.84
CA LYS A 87 1.74 2.26 -12.06
C LYS A 87 2.69 1.80 -13.15
N PHE A 88 2.81 0.49 -13.32
CA PHE A 88 3.61 -0.11 -14.38
C PHE A 88 3.20 0.54 -15.71
N TRP A 89 4.17 1.16 -16.38
CA TRP A 89 4.02 1.64 -17.74
C TRP A 89 3.62 0.45 -18.62
N MET A 90 2.41 0.47 -19.18
CA MET A 90 2.04 -0.37 -20.31
C MET A 90 2.46 0.39 -21.57
N PRO A 91 3.53 -0.01 -22.28
CA PRO A 91 3.74 0.49 -23.63
C PRO A 91 2.59 -0.03 -24.50
N TYR A 92 1.97 0.90 -25.23
CA TYR A 92 0.94 0.68 -26.24
C TYR A 92 1.31 -0.42 -27.24
#